data_AF-A0A3L8PVW8-F1
#
_entry.id   AF-A0A3L8PVW8-F1
#
_cell.length_a   1.000
_cell.length_b   1.000
_cell.length_c   1.000
_cell.angle_alpha   90.00
_cell.angle_beta   90.00
_cell.angle_gamma   90.00
#
_symmetry.space_group_name_H-M   'P 1'
#
loop_
_entity.id
_entity.type
_entity.pdbx_description
1 polymer ?
#
loop_
_entity_poly.entity_id
_entity_poly.type
_entity_poly.pdbx_seq_one_letter_code
_entity_poly.pdbx_strand_id
1 'polypeptide(L)' 'MNHKLMRASAWAKREFDQGSMPTAKTIRSWIKSGIIEGRFIDGKAYVFANERAGMMSKVSDDVSALLRA' A
#
# COMPACT_ATOMS: atom_id res chain seq x y z
N MET A 1 -13.48 -5.64 8.32
CA MET A 1 -12.24 -5.29 7.59
C MET A 1 -11.40 -4.43 8.50
N ASN A 2 -10.13 -4.77 8.74
CA ASN A 2 -9.30 -4.08 9.73
C ASN A 2 -8.50 -2.97 9.03
N HIS A 3 -8.98 -1.71 9.10
CA HIS A 3 -8.37 -0.56 8.41
C HIS A 3 -7.16 -0.01 9.17
N LYS A 4 -6.25 -0.89 9.60
CA LYS A 4 -5.06 -0.50 10.35
C LYS A 4 -4.10 0.24 9.41
N LEU A 5 -3.74 1.46 9.77
CA LEU A 5 -2.76 2.25 9.05
C LEU A 5 -1.36 1.95 9.58
N MET A 6 -0.39 1.84 8.68
CA MET A 6 1.03 1.73 9.00
C MET A 6 1.81 2.85 8.34
N ARG A 7 2.93 3.28 8.95
CA ARG A 7 3.78 4.30 8.33
C ARG A 7 4.32 3.79 7.00
N ALA A 8 4.35 4.65 5.99
CA ALA A 8 4.90 4.34 4.67
C ALA A 8 6.31 3.73 4.73
N SER A 9 7.17 4.22 5.62
CA SER A 9 8.51 3.66 5.81
C SER A 9 8.47 2.23 6.35
N ALA A 10 7.59 1.93 7.32
CA ALA A 10 7.44 0.59 7.88
C ALA A 10 6.87 -0.39 6.84
N TRP A 11 5.90 0.06 6.04
CA TRP A 11 5.37 -0.70 4.92
C TRP A 11 6.46 -1.04 3.90
N ALA A 12 7.28 -0.05 3.52
CA ALA A 12 8.38 -0.27 2.59
C ALA A 12 9.41 -1.30 3.11
N LYS A 13 9.69 -1.33 4.42
CA LYS A 13 10.56 -2.37 5.00
C LYS A 13 9.97 -3.76 5.03
N ARG A 14 8.65 -3.86 5.08
CA ARG A 14 7.96 -5.15 5.08
C ARG A 14 7.91 -5.75 3.68
N GLU A 15 7.69 -4.91 2.68
CA GLU A 15 7.41 -5.35 1.31
C GLU A 15 8.64 -5.38 0.39
N PHE A 16 9.64 -4.54 0.65
CA PHE A 16 10.83 -4.44 -0.20
C PHE A 16 12.07 -4.95 0.52
N ASP A 17 12.90 -5.67 -0.22
CA ASP A 17 14.19 -6.15 0.26
C ASP A 17 15.17 -4.99 0.49
N GLN A 18 16.20 -5.24 1.29
CA GLN A 18 17.20 -4.26 1.67
C GLN A 18 17.96 -3.78 0.42
N GLY A 19 17.86 -2.49 0.11
CA GLY A 19 18.42 -1.88 -1.11
C GLY A 19 17.39 -1.62 -2.23
N SER A 20 16.21 -2.26 -2.16
CA SER A 20 15.11 -2.08 -3.11
C SER A 20 13.99 -1.19 -2.55
N MET A 21 14.23 -0.54 -1.41
CA MET A 21 13.24 0.27 -0.71
C MET A 21 12.90 1.54 -1.49
N PRO A 22 11.63 1.78 -1.86
CA PRO A 22 11.23 3.03 -2.47
C PRO A 22 11.42 4.19 -1.50
N THR A 23 11.83 5.34 -2.04
CA THR A 23 11.95 6.56 -1.23
C THR A 23 10.59 7.03 -0.74
N ALA A 24 10.56 7.84 0.31
CA ALA A 24 9.33 8.47 0.78
C ALA A 24 8.62 9.29 -0.31
N LYS A 25 9.36 9.90 -1.25
CA LYS A 25 8.78 10.63 -2.39
C LYS A 25 8.03 9.67 -3.33
N THR A 26 8.62 8.51 -3.63
CA THR A 26 8.03 7.47 -4.46
C THR A 26 6.73 6.95 -3.85
N ILE A 27 6.75 6.58 -2.56
CA ILE A 27 5.56 6.05 -1.88
C ILE A 27 4.44 7.10 -1.83
N ARG A 28 4.77 8.37 -1.58
CA ARG A 28 3.79 9.46 -1.63
C ARG A 28 3.18 9.62 -3.02
N SER A 29 3.98 9.46 -4.08
CA SER A 29 3.48 9.47 -5.45
C SER A 29 2.53 8.31 -5.70
N TRP A 30 2.86 7.10 -5.24
CA TRP A 30 1.99 5.93 -5.41
C TRP A 30 0.64 6.08 -4.72
N ILE A 31 0.63 6.63 -3.49
CA ILE A 31 -0.63 6.93 -2.78
C ILE A 31 -1.45 7.97 -3.56
N LYS A 32 -0.81 9.03 -4.07
CA LYS A 32 -1.50 10.06 -4.87
C LYS A 32 -2.01 9.56 -6.21
N SER A 33 -1.26 8.69 -6.86
CA SER A 33 -1.61 8.08 -8.15
C SER A 33 -2.59 6.92 -8.01
N GLY A 34 -2.95 6.51 -6.79
CA GLY A 34 -3.85 5.39 -6.54
C GLY A 34 -3.24 4.00 -6.84
N ILE A 35 -1.91 3.90 -6.90
CA ILE A 35 -1.20 2.63 -7.12
C ILE A 35 -1.26 1.76 -5.86
N ILE A 36 -1.21 2.41 -4.68
CA ILE A 36 -1.40 1.77 -3.38
C ILE A 36 -2.41 2.56 -2.56
N GLU A 37 -3.18 1.88 -1.73
CA GLU A 37 -4.11 2.55 -0.83
C GLU A 37 -3.40 3.14 0.38
N GLY A 38 -3.59 4.44 0.61
CA GLY A 38 -2.99 5.13 1.74
C GLY A 38 -3.67 6.43 2.09
N ARG A 39 -3.25 7.00 3.22
CA ARG A 39 -3.74 8.27 3.74
C ARG A 39 -2.59 9.17 4.17
N PHE A 40 -2.75 10.46 3.95
CA PHE A 40 -1.87 11.48 4.51
C PHE A 40 -2.45 11.98 5.82
N ILE A 41 -1.67 11.89 6.91
CA ILE A 41 -2.04 12.39 8.23
C ILE A 41 -0.87 13.25 8.71
N ASP A 42 -1.12 14.53 9.01
CA ASP A 42 -0.09 15.45 9.51
C ASP A 42 1.16 15.51 8.60
N GLY A 43 0.94 15.59 7.27
CA GLY A 43 2.01 15.59 6.27
C GLY A 43 2.79 14.28 6.12
N LYS A 44 2.50 13.27 6.94
CA LYS A 44 3.13 11.94 6.90
C LYS A 44 2.27 10.98 6.10
N ALA A 45 2.92 10.12 5.33
CA ALA A 45 2.26 9.11 4.52
C ALA A 45 2.06 7.82 5.33
N TYR A 46 0.82 7.33 5.30
CA TYR A 46 0.42 6.05 5.88
C TYR A 46 -0.18 5.19 4.78
N VAL A 47 0.12 3.90 4.83
CA VAL A 47 -0.38 2.88 3.92
C VAL A 47 -1.28 1.94 4.72
N PHE A 48 -2.36 1.44 4.12
CA PHE A 48 -3.18 0.46 4.82
C PHE A 48 -2.42 -0.87 4.98
N ALA A 49 -2.57 -1.52 6.13
CA ALA A 49 -1.74 -2.68 6.47
C ALA A 49 -2.00 -3.91 5.59
N ASN A 50 -3.15 -3.98 4.92
CA ASN A 50 -3.53 -5.00 3.94
C ASN A 50 -2.87 -4.80 2.57
N GLU A 51 -2.34 -3.62 2.26
CA GLU A 51 -1.68 -3.35 0.98
C GLU A 51 -0.37 -4.13 0.86
N ARG A 52 -0.17 -4.76 -0.30
CA ARG A 52 1.01 -5.54 -0.65
C ARG A 52 1.71 -4.91 -1.85
N ALA A 53 3.02 -4.80 -1.83
CA ALA A 53 3.74 -4.29 -2.99
C ALA A 53 3.67 -5.30 -4.14
N GLY A 54 3.40 -4.81 -5.36
CA GLY A 54 3.29 -5.66 -6.55
C GLY A 54 1.96 -6.39 -6.72
N MET A 55 1.05 -6.29 -5.74
CA MET A 55 -0.34 -6.73 -5.90
C MET A 55 -1.15 -5.52 -6.33
N MET A 56 -1.55 -5.44 -7.60
CA MET A 56 -2.52 -4.42 -8.00
C MET A 56 -3.79 -4.64 -7.18
N SER A 57 -4.18 -3.66 -6.35
CA SER A 57 -5.37 -3.74 -5.49
C SER A 57 -6.62 -4.17 -6.27
N LYS A 58 -6.72 -3.75 -7.53
CA LYS A 58 -7.78 -4.15 -8.48
C LYS A 58 -7.93 -5.66 -8.67
N VAL A 59 -6.83 -6.43 -8.66
CA VAL A 59 -6.89 -7.88 -8.86
C VAL A 59 -7.46 -8.60 -7.62
N SER A 60 -7.23 -8.07 -6.42
CA SER A 60 -7.74 -8.69 -5.19
C SER A 60 -9.26 -8.58 -5.07
N ASP A 61 -9.83 -7.46 -5.52
CA ASP A 61 -11.28 -7.24 -5.47
C ASP A 61 -11.99 -8.07 -6.55
N ASP A 62 -11.45 -8.13 -7.76
CA ASP A 62 -12.00 -8.95 -8.85
C ASP A 62 -11.92 -10.46 -8.54
N VAL A 63 -10.82 -10.94 -7.96
CA VAL A 63 -10.68 -12.34 -7.54
C VAL A 63 -11.60 -12.67 -6.35
N SER A 64 -11.78 -11.74 -5.40
CA SER A 64 -12.72 -11.93 -4.29
C SER A 64 -14.18 -11.96 -4.77
N ALA A 65 -14.50 -11.24 -5.84
CA ALA A 65 -15.81 -11.30 -6.47
C ALA A 65 -16.03 -12.66 -7.18
N LEU A 66 -15.01 -13.19 -7.86
CA LEU A 66 -15.08 -14.49 -8.54
C LEU A 66 -15.18 -15.68 -7.57
N LEU A 67 -14.56 -15.61 -6.39
CA LEU A 67 -14.65 -16.66 -5.37
C LEU A 67 -15.99 -16.70 -4.60
N ARG A 68 -16.85 -15.70 -4.79
CA ARG A 68 -18.17 -15.59 -4.14
C ARG A 68 -19.34 -15.91 -5.06
N ALA A 69 -19.08 -16.17 -6.35
CA ALA A 69 -20.05 -16.64 -7.33
C ALA A 69 -20.09 -18.17 -7.34
#